data_AF-A0A1I8PWX1-F1
#
_entry.id   AF-A0A1I8PWX1-F1
#
_cell.length_a   1.000
_cell.length_b   1.000
_cell.length_c   1.000
_cell.angle_alpha   90.00
_cell.angle_beta   90.00
_cell.angle_gamma   90.00
#
_symmetry.space_group_name_H-M   'P 1'
#
loop_
_entity.id
_entity.type
_entity.pdbx_description
1 polymer ?
#
loop_
_entity_poly.entity_id
_entity_poly.type
_entity_poly.pdbx_seq_one_letter_code
_entity_poly.pdbx_strand_id
1 'polypeptide(L)'
;MTTQTRAIISQLFAIFNVVFVVVIAVCCTPRRQLLSIRVPSGQSGNNKEKEIYQNISLTAFVQRLLTKRCASFFGKNDKYLLVSGERGCSSFMDVGTAHEKSPLLLKNVLSYDEIKLSAFLSVSSHSEFLNSGNRYNCRKIEKHKYAIEREGVVIGLTGPRLTRPEIMDYQDIIIAKTQNTKEKGYGFGFDEHPDCRVKDYRQLWKRFYEEPDYLHANVKIDNIRFGPSKNSEEILDSLIMKKRYAISFDTLLLESEARAKEAGKQAFVHVMGIGLSRLWKATDQQEKIFLKAFIQRVQYLLPKLQHIDVLHFSMFHLGKWDELTDGTVIESPTHPSGGIKMFLSKRNPSENLKTRGFGNRLLIVSYASDGNALPGNEFWMGCFNTSSNASTAWSTLVTEIHNPHINTEWVNGDNLHIATEEYGVMHISEYAKKKLLHV
;
A
#
# COMPACT_ATOMS: atom_id res chain seq x y z
N MET A 1 12.84 4.75 38.92
CA MET A 1 11.54 4.45 38.27
C MET A 1 11.37 2.95 38.28
N THR A 2 10.35 2.49 38.99
CA THR A 2 10.28 1.20 39.69
C THR A 2 9.69 0.08 38.83
N THR A 3 10.07 -1.15 39.19
CA THR A 3 9.77 -2.46 38.61
C THR A 3 8.28 -2.75 38.39
N GLN A 4 7.37 -1.92 38.92
CA GLN A 4 5.93 -1.98 38.66
C GLN A 4 5.53 -1.55 37.23
N THR A 5 6.30 -0.69 36.55
CA THR A 5 5.97 -0.29 35.17
C THR A 5 6.22 -1.41 34.16
N ARG A 6 7.18 -2.31 34.43
CA ARG A 6 7.41 -3.51 33.59
C ARG A 6 6.36 -4.60 33.78
N ALA A 7 5.77 -4.71 34.97
CA ALA A 7 4.73 -5.70 35.24
C ALA A 7 3.38 -5.31 34.60
N ILE A 8 3.05 -4.01 34.54
CA ILE A 8 1.84 -3.51 33.86
C ILE A 8 1.95 -3.67 32.35
N ILE A 9 3.14 -3.45 31.77
CA ILE A 9 3.40 -3.72 30.35
C ILE A 9 3.32 -5.23 30.11
N SER A 10 3.97 -6.08 30.90
CA SER A 10 3.89 -7.55 30.73
C SER A 10 2.48 -8.13 30.88
N GLN A 11 1.59 -7.50 31.67
CA GLN A 11 0.20 -7.95 31.84
C GLN A 11 -0.76 -7.38 30.78
N LEU A 12 -0.42 -6.26 30.14
CA LEU A 12 -1.14 -5.77 28.94
C LEU A 12 -0.85 -6.63 27.70
N PHE A 13 0.34 -7.23 27.61
CA PHE A 13 0.73 -8.07 26.47
C PHE A 13 0.14 -9.50 26.50
N ALA A 14 -0.45 -9.94 27.62
CA ALA A 14 -1.00 -11.30 27.77
C ALA A 14 -2.51 -11.42 27.46
N ILE A 15 -3.18 -10.32 27.09
CA ILE A 15 -4.65 -10.30 26.88
C ILE A 15 -5.03 -10.03 25.41
N PHE A 16 -4.09 -9.64 24.54
CA PHE A 16 -4.40 -9.33 23.15
C PHE A 16 -3.75 -10.34 22.20
N ASN A 17 -4.59 -11.13 21.53
CA ASN A 17 -4.23 -11.80 20.28
C ASN A 17 -3.90 -10.71 19.24
N VAL A 18 -2.65 -10.24 19.21
CA VAL A 18 -2.17 -9.32 18.18
C VAL A 18 -1.51 -10.15 17.10
N VAL A 19 -2.31 -10.66 16.16
CA VAL A 19 -1.75 -11.18 14.90
C VAL A 19 -1.22 -9.96 14.12
N PHE A 20 0.00 -9.99 13.63
CA PHE A 20 0.56 -8.96 12.74
C PHE A 20 0.75 -9.57 11.37
N VAL A 21 0.36 -8.82 10.33
CA VAL A 21 0.40 -9.33 8.97
C VAL A 21 1.09 -8.28 8.11
N VAL A 22 2.34 -8.56 7.72
CA VAL A 22 2.94 -7.91 6.55
C VAL A 22 2.31 -8.61 5.36
N VAL A 23 1.35 -7.97 4.70
CA VAL A 23 0.72 -8.53 3.50
C VAL A 23 1.52 -8.11 2.27
N ILE A 24 2.07 -9.07 1.54
CA ILE A 24 2.34 -8.89 0.10
C ILE A 24 1.11 -9.38 -0.63
N ALA A 25 0.46 -8.52 -1.41
CA ALA A 25 -0.46 -9.01 -2.44
C ALA A 25 0.34 -9.50 -3.64
N VAL A 26 0.25 -10.80 -3.87
CA VAL A 26 0.57 -11.38 -5.18
C VAL A 26 -0.69 -11.20 -6.02
N CYS A 27 -0.60 -10.37 -7.05
CA CYS A 27 -1.73 -9.87 -7.82
C CYS A 27 -2.63 -11.02 -8.33
N CYS A 28 -3.95 -10.80 -8.21
CA CYS A 28 -5.01 -11.63 -8.75
C CYS A 28 -5.01 -11.61 -10.28
N THR A 29 -4.37 -12.59 -10.89
CA THR A 29 -4.68 -13.04 -12.25
C THR A 29 -4.73 -14.56 -12.28
N PRO A 30 -5.61 -15.18 -13.08
CA PRO A 30 -5.81 -16.64 -13.12
C PRO A 30 -4.57 -17.41 -13.61
N ARG A 31 -3.49 -16.71 -13.98
CA ARG A 31 -2.19 -17.30 -14.29
C ARG A 31 -1.15 -16.91 -13.23
N ARG A 32 -1.09 -17.78 -12.21
CA ARG A 32 0.13 -18.34 -11.62
C ARG A 32 1.42 -17.59 -11.99
N GLN A 33 1.82 -16.64 -11.17
CA GLN A 33 3.24 -16.33 -10.97
C GLN A 33 3.37 -15.64 -9.61
N LEU A 34 3.94 -16.36 -8.63
CA LEU A 34 4.86 -15.67 -7.72
C LEU A 34 5.76 -14.87 -8.65
N LEU A 35 5.88 -13.57 -8.43
CA LEU A 35 7.06 -12.87 -8.88
C LEU A 35 8.23 -13.75 -8.42
N SER A 36 8.84 -14.50 -9.35
CA SER A 36 10.27 -14.73 -9.23
C SER A 36 10.81 -13.33 -9.41
N ILE A 37 10.81 -12.56 -8.32
CA ILE A 37 11.77 -11.50 -8.14
C ILE A 37 13.05 -12.31 -8.18
N ARG A 38 13.58 -12.53 -9.39
CA ARG A 38 15.00 -12.52 -9.59
C ARG A 38 15.34 -11.15 -9.05
N VAL A 39 15.62 -11.12 -7.74
CA VAL A 39 16.49 -10.11 -7.17
C VAL A 39 17.61 -10.04 -8.20
N PRO A 40 17.98 -8.87 -8.73
CA PRO A 40 18.94 -8.77 -9.82
C PRO A 40 20.30 -9.31 -9.34
N SER A 41 20.43 -10.62 -9.28
CA SER A 41 21.49 -11.38 -8.65
C SER A 41 21.64 -12.66 -9.45
N GLY A 42 22.74 -12.68 -10.19
CA GLY A 42 23.14 -13.73 -11.11
C GLY A 42 24.15 -13.17 -12.07
N GLN A 43 23.70 -12.60 -13.20
CA GLN A 43 24.59 -12.27 -14.32
C GLN A 43 24.72 -10.77 -14.64
N SER A 44 23.77 -9.90 -14.24
CA SER A 44 23.68 -8.52 -14.79
C SER A 44 23.63 -7.37 -13.75
N GLY A 45 23.73 -7.68 -12.45
CA GLY A 45 23.74 -6.66 -11.38
C GLY A 45 25.09 -5.99 -11.20
N ASN A 46 25.10 -4.72 -10.79
CA ASN A 46 26.31 -3.98 -10.44
C ASN A 46 26.99 -4.63 -9.22
N ASN A 47 28.31 -4.47 -9.06
CA ASN A 47 29.05 -5.11 -7.94
C ASN A 47 28.43 -4.83 -6.56
N LYS A 48 27.89 -3.62 -6.36
CA LYS A 48 27.19 -3.20 -5.14
C LYS A 48 25.87 -3.93 -4.91
N GLU A 49 25.12 -4.18 -5.98
CA GLU A 49 23.87 -4.96 -5.93
C GLU A 49 24.19 -6.41 -5.61
N LYS A 50 25.22 -6.99 -6.24
CA LYS A 50 25.67 -8.36 -5.98
C LYS A 50 26.08 -8.57 -4.52
N GLU A 51 26.82 -7.64 -3.93
CA GLU A 51 27.22 -7.71 -2.51
C GLU A 51 26.02 -7.86 -1.56
N ILE A 52 24.91 -7.18 -1.87
CA ILE A 52 23.70 -7.20 -1.03
C ILE A 52 22.81 -8.41 -1.36
N TYR A 53 22.67 -8.75 -2.64
CA TYR A 53 21.59 -9.63 -3.11
C TYR A 53 22.01 -11.05 -3.46
N GLN A 54 23.31 -11.35 -3.56
CA GLN A 54 23.77 -12.66 -4.05
C GLN A 54 23.27 -13.83 -3.18
N ASN A 55 23.14 -13.61 -1.85
CA ASN A 55 22.76 -14.66 -0.89
C ASN A 55 21.59 -14.25 0.01
N ILE A 56 20.77 -13.27 -0.41
CA ILE A 56 19.65 -12.79 0.42
C ILE A 56 18.44 -13.75 0.31
N SER A 57 17.86 -14.15 1.45
CA SER A 57 16.60 -14.88 1.45
C SER A 57 15.42 -13.94 1.13
N LEU A 58 14.25 -14.48 0.76
CA LEU A 58 13.05 -13.68 0.55
C LEU A 58 12.66 -12.89 1.82
N THR A 59 12.69 -13.52 2.98
CA THR A 59 12.33 -12.87 4.25
C THR A 59 13.36 -11.80 4.63
N ALA A 60 14.66 -12.04 4.40
CA ALA A 60 15.70 -11.03 4.60
C ALA A 60 15.56 -9.85 3.62
N PHE A 61 15.14 -10.11 2.37
CA PHE A 61 14.84 -9.05 1.42
C PHE A 61 13.64 -8.20 1.87
N VAL A 62 12.58 -8.82 2.35
CA VAL A 62 11.43 -8.09 2.92
C VAL A 62 11.83 -7.32 4.18
N GLN A 63 12.66 -7.89 5.06
CA GLN A 63 13.22 -7.21 6.21
C GLN A 63 13.98 -5.93 5.80
N ARG A 64 14.74 -6.01 4.70
CA ARG A 64 15.44 -4.85 4.13
C ARG A 64 14.44 -3.80 3.63
N LEU A 65 13.39 -4.19 2.90
CA LEU A 65 12.33 -3.28 2.45
C LEU A 65 11.58 -2.60 3.59
N LEU A 66 11.55 -3.19 4.78
CA LEU A 66 10.95 -2.59 5.99
C LEU A 66 11.94 -1.65 6.71
N THR A 67 13.17 -2.09 6.94
CA THR A 67 14.14 -1.41 7.84
C THR A 67 15.03 -0.37 7.18
N LYS A 68 15.19 -0.37 5.85
CA LYS A 68 16.04 0.60 5.13
C LYS A 68 15.26 1.80 4.59
N ARG A 69 14.01 1.96 5.01
CA ARG A 69 13.17 3.12 4.72
C ARG A 69 13.72 4.37 5.41
N CYS A 70 13.38 5.54 4.87
CA CYS A 70 13.60 6.79 5.57
C CYS A 70 12.59 6.93 6.73
N ALA A 71 12.91 7.70 7.77
CA ALA A 71 11.91 8.10 8.76
C ALA A 71 10.80 8.93 8.10
N SER A 72 11.17 9.83 7.19
CA SER A 72 10.22 10.58 6.37
C SER A 72 10.71 10.68 4.93
N PHE A 73 9.79 10.58 3.97
CA PHE A 73 10.07 10.69 2.54
C PHE A 73 8.84 11.21 1.79
N PHE A 74 8.90 12.42 1.22
CA PHE A 74 7.75 12.99 0.52
C PHE A 74 8.10 14.12 -0.45
N GLY A 75 7.11 14.50 -1.25
CA GLY A 75 7.18 15.63 -2.17
C GLY A 75 7.81 15.31 -3.53
N LYS A 76 7.78 16.31 -4.42
CA LYS A 76 8.26 16.19 -5.81
C LYS A 76 9.79 16.11 -5.94
N ASN A 77 10.50 16.62 -4.95
CA ASN A 77 11.96 16.68 -4.93
C ASN A 77 12.56 15.63 -3.98
N ASP A 78 11.76 14.69 -3.48
CA ASP A 78 12.23 13.66 -2.56
C ASP A 78 12.89 14.26 -1.32
N LYS A 79 12.12 15.07 -0.57
CA LYS A 79 12.57 15.52 0.75
C LYS A 79 12.59 14.31 1.66
N TYR A 80 13.71 14.11 2.37
CA TYR A 80 13.91 12.95 3.21
C TYR A 80 14.48 13.31 4.59
N LEU A 81 14.16 12.45 5.55
CA LEU A 81 14.78 12.36 6.87
C LEU A 81 15.18 10.90 7.06
N LEU A 82 16.47 10.63 7.17
CA LEU A 82 16.99 9.29 7.45
C LEU A 82 16.79 8.96 8.93
N VAL A 83 16.81 7.66 9.25
CA VAL A 83 16.76 7.18 10.64
C VAL A 83 17.99 7.65 11.43
N SER A 84 19.12 7.90 10.76
CA SER A 84 20.31 8.54 11.34
C SER A 84 20.08 10.00 11.79
N GLY A 85 18.97 10.62 11.38
CA GLY A 85 18.66 12.04 11.65
C GLY A 85 19.10 12.99 10.53
N GLU A 86 19.86 12.51 9.54
CA GLU A 86 20.29 13.31 8.40
C GLU A 86 19.10 13.71 7.52
N ARG A 87 19.10 14.97 7.09
CA ARG A 87 18.04 15.55 6.26
C ARG A 87 18.61 15.95 4.92
N GLY A 88 17.79 15.82 3.89
CA GLY A 88 18.16 16.30 2.58
C GLY A 88 16.99 16.32 1.62
N CYS A 89 17.33 16.58 0.37
CA CYS A 89 16.38 16.68 -0.72
C CYS A 89 17.08 16.16 -1.98
N SER A 90 16.37 15.38 -2.78
CA SER A 90 16.86 14.82 -4.05
C SER A 90 18.05 13.87 -3.89
N SER A 91 18.73 13.50 -4.99
CA SER A 91 19.88 12.57 -5.03
C SER A 91 19.57 11.08 -4.81
N PHE A 92 18.31 10.71 -4.56
CA PHE A 92 17.88 9.30 -4.50
C PHE A 92 18.04 8.56 -5.84
N MET A 93 18.15 9.28 -6.96
CA MET A 93 18.37 8.68 -8.29
C MET A 93 19.77 8.07 -8.43
N ASP A 94 20.72 8.54 -7.62
CA ASP A 94 22.10 8.08 -7.69
C ASP A 94 22.32 6.79 -6.87
N VAL A 95 21.41 6.43 -5.97
CA VAL A 95 21.51 5.26 -5.08
C VAL A 95 21.60 3.96 -5.89
N GLY A 96 22.65 3.17 -5.64
CA GLY A 96 22.93 1.94 -6.40
C GLY A 96 23.71 2.14 -7.71
N THR A 97 24.02 3.39 -8.07
CA THR A 97 24.87 3.73 -9.21
C THR A 97 26.33 3.98 -8.80
N ALA A 98 27.20 4.25 -9.78
CA ALA A 98 28.57 4.71 -9.53
C ALA A 98 28.62 6.09 -8.84
N HIS A 99 27.55 6.88 -8.96
CA HIS A 99 27.49 8.26 -8.43
C HIS A 99 26.86 8.37 -7.04
N GLU A 100 26.47 7.25 -6.40
CA GLU A 100 25.90 7.31 -5.05
C GLU A 100 26.90 7.94 -4.06
N LYS A 101 26.41 8.76 -3.15
CA LYS A 101 27.23 9.51 -2.18
C LYS A 101 26.64 9.37 -0.78
N SER A 102 27.52 9.35 0.22
CA SER A 102 27.09 9.40 1.62
C SER A 102 26.23 10.65 1.88
N PRO A 103 25.12 10.54 2.61
CA PRO A 103 24.65 9.37 3.37
C PRO A 103 23.77 8.37 2.58
N LEU A 104 23.42 8.69 1.33
CA LEU A 104 22.55 7.90 0.46
C LEU A 104 23.31 6.78 -0.26
N LEU A 105 23.73 5.78 0.50
CA LEU A 105 24.38 4.58 -0.01
C LEU A 105 23.36 3.43 -0.06
N LEU A 106 23.39 2.59 -1.11
CA LEU A 106 22.48 1.45 -1.26
C LEU A 106 22.47 0.52 -0.04
N LYS A 107 23.59 0.37 0.67
CA LYS A 107 23.65 -0.41 1.93
C LYS A 107 22.79 0.19 3.07
N ASN A 108 22.56 1.50 3.05
CA ASN A 108 21.91 2.26 4.12
C ASN A 108 20.45 2.60 3.81
N VAL A 109 20.11 2.80 2.53
CA VAL A 109 18.79 3.22 2.07
C VAL A 109 18.29 2.39 0.90
N LEU A 110 16.99 2.47 0.60
CA LEU A 110 16.38 1.80 -0.55
C LEU A 110 16.67 2.54 -1.87
N SER A 111 16.90 1.79 -2.95
CA SER A 111 16.87 2.32 -4.33
C SER A 111 15.43 2.54 -4.83
N TYR A 112 15.21 3.26 -5.94
CA TYR A 112 13.85 3.43 -6.47
C TYR A 112 13.16 2.12 -6.86
N ASP A 113 13.90 1.12 -7.30
CA ASP A 113 13.35 -0.20 -7.62
C ASP A 113 12.86 -0.90 -6.34
N GLU A 114 13.65 -0.82 -5.26
CA GLU A 114 13.26 -1.33 -3.94
C GLU A 114 12.08 -0.54 -3.36
N ILE A 115 12.06 0.78 -3.54
CA ILE A 115 10.93 1.63 -3.12
C ILE A 115 9.66 1.21 -3.88
N LYS A 116 9.74 0.96 -5.18
CA LYS A 116 8.62 0.46 -5.99
C LYS A 116 8.08 -0.87 -5.46
N LEU A 117 8.96 -1.81 -5.11
CA LEU A 117 8.57 -3.08 -4.50
C LEU A 117 7.98 -2.91 -3.09
N SER A 118 8.57 -2.04 -2.27
CA SER A 118 8.09 -1.75 -0.92
C SER A 118 6.68 -1.16 -0.90
N ALA A 119 6.26 -0.51 -1.98
CA ALA A 119 4.92 0.07 -2.14
C ALA A 119 3.80 -0.98 -2.28
N PHE A 120 4.15 -2.27 -2.41
CA PHE A 120 3.21 -3.38 -2.36
C PHE A 120 3.13 -4.04 -0.97
N LEU A 121 4.00 -3.63 -0.03
CA LEU A 121 3.93 -4.08 1.36
C LEU A 121 2.91 -3.26 2.12
N SER A 122 2.03 -3.94 2.84
CA SER A 122 1.08 -3.34 3.78
C SER A 122 1.31 -3.91 5.17
N VAL A 123 1.16 -3.06 6.18
CA VAL A 123 1.27 -3.48 7.59
C VAL A 123 -0.08 -3.24 8.25
N SER A 124 -0.63 -4.28 8.88
CA SER A 124 -1.86 -4.21 9.66
C SER A 124 -1.62 -4.61 11.11
N SER A 125 -2.34 -3.96 12.04
CA SER A 125 -2.35 -4.33 13.45
C SER A 125 -3.63 -3.89 14.14
N HIS A 126 -3.89 -4.48 15.31
CA HIS A 126 -4.78 -3.84 16.28
C HIS A 126 -4.11 -2.59 16.84
N SER A 127 -4.88 -1.52 17.04
CA SER A 127 -4.42 -0.30 17.69
C SER A 127 -5.55 0.31 18.51
N GLU A 128 -5.16 0.95 19.61
CA GLU A 128 -6.03 1.88 20.30
C GLU A 128 -6.19 3.17 19.50
N PHE A 129 -7.38 3.76 19.57
CA PHE A 129 -7.69 5.06 19.00
C PHE A 129 -7.72 6.11 20.11
N LEU A 130 -6.85 7.11 19.96
CA LEU A 130 -6.66 8.19 20.94
C LEU A 130 -7.60 9.37 20.70
N ASN A 131 -8.10 9.51 19.47
CA ASN A 131 -9.05 10.55 19.06
C ASN A 131 -9.80 10.15 17.79
N SER A 132 -10.67 11.03 17.28
CA SER A 132 -11.51 10.77 16.11
C SER A 132 -10.74 10.51 14.80
N GLY A 133 -9.46 10.89 14.71
CA GLY A 133 -8.66 10.81 13.49
C GLY A 133 -8.84 12.01 12.56
N ASN A 134 -9.44 13.11 13.03
CA ASN A 134 -9.55 14.35 12.26
C ASN A 134 -8.15 14.93 11.97
N ARG A 135 -7.88 15.25 10.70
CA ARG A 135 -6.58 15.78 10.23
C ARG A 135 -6.16 17.09 10.89
N TYR A 136 -7.11 17.87 11.38
CA TYR A 136 -6.84 19.15 12.05
C TYR A 136 -6.80 19.02 13.59
N ASN A 137 -6.90 17.80 14.11
CA ASN A 137 -6.97 17.58 15.55
C ASN A 137 -5.63 17.85 16.27
N CYS A 138 -4.51 17.90 15.54
CA CYS A 138 -3.20 18.39 16.01
C CYS A 138 -2.83 17.89 17.43
N ARG A 139 -2.82 16.56 17.63
CA ARG A 139 -2.44 15.86 18.88
C ARG A 139 -3.43 15.92 20.05
N LYS A 140 -4.65 16.45 19.88
CA LYS A 140 -5.62 16.47 20.99
C LYS A 140 -6.19 15.08 21.24
N ILE A 141 -5.99 14.56 22.45
CA ILE A 141 -6.62 13.33 22.92
C ILE A 141 -8.11 13.61 23.14
N GLU A 142 -8.95 12.69 22.69
CA GLU A 142 -10.39 12.82 22.92
C GLU A 142 -10.72 12.58 24.39
N LYS A 143 -11.39 13.56 25.02
CA LYS A 143 -11.83 13.45 26.42
C LYS A 143 -13.10 12.61 26.51
N HIS A 144 -13.98 12.75 25.53
CA HIS A 144 -15.25 12.04 25.47
C HIS A 144 -15.09 10.69 24.77
N LYS A 145 -14.63 9.68 25.51
CA LYS A 145 -14.35 8.33 24.98
C LYS A 145 -15.55 7.64 24.32
N TYR A 146 -16.78 8.08 24.59
CA TYR A 146 -17.98 7.56 23.94
C TYR A 146 -18.18 8.10 22.50
N ALA A 147 -17.49 9.18 22.13
CA ALA A 147 -17.59 9.78 20.80
C ALA A 147 -16.73 9.05 19.75
N ILE A 148 -15.81 8.20 20.19
CA ILE A 148 -14.92 7.43 19.33
C ILE A 148 -15.08 5.93 19.58
N GLU A 149 -14.68 5.12 18.61
CA GLU A 149 -14.28 3.75 18.89
C GLU A 149 -12.94 3.78 19.62
N ARG A 150 -12.75 2.86 20.57
CA ARG A 150 -11.53 2.84 21.41
C ARG A 150 -10.45 1.95 20.83
N GLU A 151 -10.83 0.96 20.06
CA GLU A 151 -9.95 -0.04 19.48
C GLU A 151 -10.45 -0.42 18.09
N GLY A 152 -9.53 -0.87 17.26
CA GLY A 152 -9.83 -1.39 15.93
C GLY A 152 -8.56 -1.89 15.25
N VAL A 153 -8.70 -2.30 14.00
CA VAL A 153 -7.57 -2.66 13.15
C VAL A 153 -7.18 -1.45 12.33
N VAL A 154 -5.88 -1.19 12.21
CA VAL A 154 -5.34 -0.14 11.34
C VAL A 154 -4.46 -0.80 10.29
N ILE A 155 -4.64 -0.43 9.03
CA ILE A 155 -3.86 -0.96 7.91
C ILE A 155 -3.27 0.16 7.07
N GLY A 156 -1.95 0.12 6.89
CA GLY A 156 -1.22 1.05 6.03
C GLY A 156 -1.14 0.52 4.61
N LEU A 157 -1.71 1.26 3.66
CA LEU A 157 -1.72 0.91 2.24
C LEU A 157 -0.98 1.98 1.44
N THR A 158 -0.11 1.56 0.53
CA THR A 158 0.60 2.48 -0.37
C THR A 158 -0.08 2.53 -1.74
N GLY A 159 -0.38 3.75 -2.19
CA GLY A 159 -0.94 4.02 -3.52
C GLY A 159 0.15 4.33 -4.56
N PRO A 160 -0.23 4.46 -5.84
CA PRO A 160 0.71 4.78 -6.90
C PRO A 160 1.30 6.17 -6.72
N ARG A 161 2.59 6.30 -7.00
CA ARG A 161 3.32 7.56 -6.96
C ARG A 161 3.66 8.05 -8.37
N LEU A 162 3.02 9.14 -8.77
CA LEU A 162 3.10 9.68 -10.13
C LEU A 162 3.70 11.09 -10.23
N THR A 163 4.27 11.63 -9.14
CA THR A 163 4.77 13.01 -9.12
C THR A 163 6.23 13.20 -9.49
N ARG A 164 6.98 12.11 -9.58
CA ARG A 164 8.36 12.13 -10.05
C ARG A 164 8.42 11.44 -11.42
N PRO A 165 8.75 12.15 -12.50
CA PRO A 165 8.83 11.57 -13.83
C PRO A 165 9.86 10.45 -13.90
N GLU A 166 9.62 9.50 -14.80
CA GLU A 166 10.56 8.44 -15.19
C GLU A 166 10.90 7.37 -14.15
N ILE A 167 10.23 7.35 -12.99
CA ILE A 167 10.53 6.40 -11.91
C ILE A 167 9.29 5.84 -11.21
N MET A 168 9.45 4.68 -10.55
CA MET A 168 8.39 3.97 -9.81
C MET A 168 7.15 3.68 -10.68
N ASP A 169 5.94 4.00 -10.21
CA ASP A 169 4.69 3.74 -10.93
C ASP A 169 4.54 4.63 -12.18
N TYR A 170 5.24 5.77 -12.27
CA TYR A 170 5.21 6.64 -13.44
C TYR A 170 5.68 5.90 -14.70
N GLN A 171 6.68 5.01 -14.57
CA GLN A 171 7.22 4.20 -15.68
C GLN A 171 6.19 3.25 -16.29
N ASP A 172 5.19 2.83 -15.52
CA ASP A 172 4.21 1.84 -15.95
C ASP A 172 2.87 2.49 -16.34
N ILE A 173 2.49 3.57 -15.64
CA ILE A 173 1.17 4.18 -15.73
C ILE A 173 1.14 5.39 -16.68
N ILE A 174 2.23 6.17 -16.74
CA ILE A 174 2.30 7.37 -17.57
C ILE A 174 3.09 7.08 -18.85
N ILE A 175 2.46 7.38 -19.97
CA ILE A 175 3.05 7.29 -21.31
C ILE A 175 3.51 8.69 -21.71
N ALA A 176 4.82 8.93 -21.68
CA ALA A 176 5.43 10.22 -21.97
C ALA A 176 6.38 10.13 -23.18
N LYS A 177 6.45 11.20 -23.97
CA LYS A 177 7.27 11.25 -25.20
C LYS A 177 8.77 11.02 -24.94
N THR A 178 9.30 11.50 -23.82
CA THR A 178 10.72 11.35 -23.44
C THR A 178 11.04 9.99 -22.83
N GLN A 179 10.03 9.28 -22.31
CA GLN A 179 10.20 8.01 -21.60
C GLN A 179 9.88 6.81 -22.50
N ASN A 180 8.73 6.84 -23.16
CA ASN A 180 8.15 5.70 -23.87
C ASN A 180 8.69 5.60 -25.30
N THR A 181 10.00 5.36 -25.39
CA THR A 181 10.75 5.18 -26.63
C THR A 181 11.37 3.79 -26.70
N LYS A 182 11.74 3.34 -27.91
CA LYS A 182 12.37 2.01 -28.11
C LYS A 182 13.72 1.91 -27.41
N GLU A 183 14.48 3.00 -27.38
CA GLU A 183 15.80 3.08 -26.74
C GLU A 183 15.71 2.85 -25.23
N LYS A 184 14.63 3.32 -24.59
CA LYS A 184 14.33 3.09 -23.17
C LYS A 184 13.61 1.77 -22.90
N GLY A 185 13.56 0.86 -23.88
CA GLY A 185 13.05 -0.49 -23.69
C GLY A 185 11.53 -0.64 -23.81
N TYR A 186 10.80 0.36 -24.32
CA TYR A 186 9.34 0.31 -24.46
C TYR A 186 8.90 -0.19 -25.84
N GLY A 187 7.73 -0.86 -25.89
CA GLY A 187 7.03 -1.21 -27.14
C GLY A 187 7.46 -2.51 -27.80
N PHE A 188 8.15 -3.39 -27.07
CA PHE A 188 8.56 -4.72 -27.54
C PHE A 188 7.47 -5.77 -27.31
N GLY A 189 7.52 -6.93 -27.97
CA GLY A 189 6.61 -8.05 -27.72
C GLY A 189 6.76 -8.69 -26.33
N PHE A 190 5.79 -9.50 -25.91
CA PHE A 190 5.90 -10.32 -24.67
C PHE A 190 6.91 -11.45 -24.81
N ASP A 191 6.97 -12.04 -26.00
CA ASP A 191 7.77 -13.23 -26.32
C ASP A 191 9.18 -12.87 -26.84
N GLU A 192 9.47 -11.58 -26.99
CA GLU A 192 10.80 -11.13 -27.38
C GLU A 192 11.78 -11.35 -26.22
N HIS A 193 12.92 -11.95 -26.54
CA HIS A 193 13.98 -12.18 -25.56
C HIS A 193 14.72 -10.86 -25.30
N PRO A 194 14.86 -10.43 -24.03
CA PRO A 194 15.51 -9.16 -23.73
C PRO A 194 17.01 -9.30 -23.99
N ASP A 195 17.53 -8.43 -24.86
CA ASP A 195 18.94 -8.34 -25.22
C ASP A 195 19.74 -7.42 -24.29
N CYS A 196 19.05 -6.58 -23.50
CA CYS A 196 19.66 -5.64 -22.57
C CYS A 196 18.88 -5.53 -21.25
N ARG A 197 19.55 -5.03 -20.20
CA ARG A 197 18.99 -4.85 -18.84
C ARG A 197 17.71 -4.02 -18.83
N VAL A 198 17.62 -2.99 -19.68
CA VAL A 198 16.45 -2.10 -19.72
C VAL A 198 15.22 -2.82 -20.27
N LYS A 199 15.38 -3.64 -21.31
CA LYS A 199 14.29 -4.47 -21.84
C LYS A 199 13.88 -5.57 -20.86
N ASP A 200 14.86 -6.21 -20.21
CA ASP A 200 14.58 -7.24 -19.18
C ASP A 200 13.76 -6.65 -18.02
N TYR A 201 14.16 -5.48 -17.51
CA TYR A 201 13.40 -4.75 -16.50
C TYR A 201 11.98 -4.39 -16.96
N ARG A 202 11.80 -3.93 -18.21
CA ARG A 202 10.47 -3.65 -18.73
C ARG A 202 9.61 -4.90 -18.89
N GLN A 203 10.20 -6.00 -19.34
CA GLN A 203 9.49 -7.28 -19.51
C GLN A 203 9.00 -7.83 -18.16
N LEU A 204 9.77 -7.68 -17.08
CA LEU A 204 9.34 -8.04 -15.72
C LEU A 204 8.01 -7.37 -15.35
N TRP A 205 7.93 -6.04 -15.50
CA TRP A 205 6.73 -5.27 -15.13
C TRP A 205 5.56 -5.50 -16.08
N LYS A 206 5.82 -5.75 -17.37
CA LYS A 206 4.77 -6.15 -18.33
C LYS A 206 4.14 -7.48 -17.96
N ARG A 207 4.95 -8.46 -17.57
CA ARG A 207 4.46 -9.76 -17.08
C ARG A 207 3.70 -9.60 -15.77
N PHE A 208 4.21 -8.78 -14.85
CA PHE A 208 3.54 -8.50 -13.57
C PHE A 208 2.14 -7.89 -13.75
N TYR A 209 1.99 -6.92 -14.65
CA TYR A 209 0.67 -6.32 -14.93
C TYR A 209 -0.11 -7.08 -16.01
N GLU A 210 0.45 -8.10 -16.64
CA GLU A 210 -0.12 -8.82 -17.79
C GLU A 210 -0.63 -7.88 -18.90
N GLU A 211 0.10 -6.80 -19.17
CA GLU A 211 -0.25 -5.83 -20.22
C GLU A 211 0.99 -5.42 -21.03
N PRO A 212 0.83 -5.16 -22.33
CA PRO A 212 1.89 -4.60 -23.13
C PRO A 212 2.18 -3.15 -22.69
N ASP A 213 3.41 -2.73 -22.90
CA ASP A 213 3.76 -1.32 -22.84
C ASP A 213 3.66 -0.69 -24.23
N TYR A 214 3.46 0.63 -24.25
CA TYR A 214 3.22 1.35 -25.50
C TYR A 214 4.26 2.43 -25.71
N LEU A 215 4.61 2.63 -26.98
CA LEU A 215 5.31 3.81 -27.45
C LEU A 215 4.35 5.00 -27.48
N HIS A 216 4.83 6.18 -27.07
CA HIS A 216 4.00 7.39 -27.04
C HIS A 216 3.37 7.70 -28.41
N ALA A 217 4.14 7.55 -29.50
CA ALA A 217 3.68 7.82 -30.87
C ALA A 217 2.51 6.93 -31.33
N ASN A 218 2.31 5.77 -30.70
CA ASN A 218 1.30 4.79 -31.10
C ASN A 218 -0.01 4.93 -30.29
N VAL A 219 -0.06 5.83 -29.31
CA VAL A 219 -1.19 5.95 -28.39
C VAL A 219 -1.88 7.30 -28.60
N LYS A 220 -3.20 7.27 -28.65
CA LYS A 220 -4.05 8.46 -28.68
C LYS A 220 -4.99 8.43 -27.49
N ILE A 221 -5.34 9.62 -26.99
CA ILE A 221 -6.28 9.78 -25.89
C ILE A 221 -7.68 9.39 -26.41
N ASP A 222 -8.23 8.32 -25.86
CA ASP A 222 -9.57 7.81 -26.18
C ASP A 222 -10.58 8.05 -25.06
N ASN A 223 -10.12 8.51 -23.89
CA ASN A 223 -10.89 8.68 -22.65
C ASN A 223 -11.57 7.39 -22.13
N ILE A 224 -11.20 6.22 -22.64
CA ILE A 224 -11.68 4.91 -22.21
C ILE A 224 -10.59 4.19 -21.42
N ARG A 225 -9.45 3.94 -22.07
CA ARG A 225 -8.23 3.39 -21.45
C ARG A 225 -7.21 4.51 -21.26
N PHE A 226 -7.01 5.32 -22.28
CA PHE A 226 -6.00 6.35 -22.34
C PHE A 226 -6.62 7.72 -22.07
N GLY A 227 -6.31 8.29 -20.90
CA GLY A 227 -6.84 9.56 -20.44
C GLY A 227 -5.78 10.67 -20.38
N PRO A 228 -6.19 11.93 -20.20
CA PRO A 228 -5.27 13.05 -20.03
C PRO A 228 -4.58 13.04 -18.65
N SER A 229 -3.27 13.32 -18.64
CA SER A 229 -2.51 13.67 -17.43
C SER A 229 -2.60 15.18 -17.14
N LYS A 230 -2.04 15.63 -16.02
CA LYS A 230 -1.83 17.05 -15.69
C LYS A 230 -0.98 17.78 -16.72
N ASN A 231 -0.08 17.06 -17.38
CA ASN A 231 0.74 17.57 -18.47
C ASN A 231 0.09 17.17 -19.80
N SER A 232 -0.08 18.12 -20.73
CA SER A 232 -0.76 17.90 -22.01
C SER A 232 -0.02 16.96 -22.95
N GLU A 233 1.29 16.75 -22.73
CA GLU A 233 2.11 15.84 -23.53
C GLU A 233 2.14 14.39 -22.99
N GLU A 234 1.55 14.17 -21.81
CA GLU A 234 1.52 12.88 -21.12
C GLU A 234 0.15 12.23 -21.21
N ILE A 235 0.15 10.92 -21.42
CA ILE A 235 -1.06 10.10 -21.49
C ILE A 235 -1.08 9.15 -20.29
N LEU A 236 -2.23 9.06 -19.61
CA LEU A 236 -2.44 8.16 -18.49
C LEU A 236 -3.07 6.85 -18.96
N ASP A 237 -2.45 5.71 -18.68
CA ASP A 237 -3.08 4.39 -18.85
C ASP A 237 -3.95 4.05 -17.62
N SER A 238 -5.26 4.21 -17.78
CA SER A 238 -6.25 3.92 -16.75
C SER A 238 -6.33 2.44 -16.41
N LEU A 239 -5.99 1.53 -17.33
CA LEU A 239 -6.04 0.08 -17.06
C LEU A 239 -4.92 -0.34 -16.12
N ILE A 240 -3.68 0.06 -16.39
CA ILE A 240 -2.53 -0.23 -15.51
C ILE A 240 -2.75 0.39 -14.14
N MET A 241 -3.29 1.62 -14.10
CA MET A 241 -3.60 2.26 -12.83
C MET A 241 -4.66 1.49 -12.02
N LYS A 242 -5.69 0.93 -12.67
CA LYS A 242 -6.66 0.04 -11.99
C LYS A 242 -5.99 -1.23 -11.48
N LYS A 243 -5.11 -1.87 -12.27
CA LYS A 243 -4.37 -3.07 -11.83
C LYS A 243 -3.48 -2.76 -10.62
N ARG A 244 -2.77 -1.63 -10.64
CA ARG A 244 -1.96 -1.18 -9.50
C ARG A 244 -2.79 -0.93 -8.25
N TYR A 245 -3.98 -0.36 -8.39
CA TYR A 245 -4.92 -0.17 -7.29
C TYR A 245 -5.53 -1.49 -6.78
N ALA A 246 -5.87 -2.40 -7.69
CA ALA A 246 -6.47 -3.69 -7.37
C ALA A 246 -5.63 -4.47 -6.35
N ILE A 247 -4.29 -4.43 -6.47
CA ILE A 247 -3.38 -5.09 -5.53
C ILE A 247 -3.58 -4.58 -4.10
N SER A 248 -3.63 -3.25 -3.91
CA SER A 248 -3.84 -2.64 -2.58
C SER A 248 -5.27 -2.85 -2.08
N PHE A 249 -6.26 -2.91 -2.97
CA PHE A 249 -7.67 -3.13 -2.59
C PHE A 249 -7.92 -4.57 -2.19
N ASP A 250 -7.40 -5.53 -2.95
CA ASP A 250 -7.48 -6.95 -2.62
C ASP A 250 -6.79 -7.23 -1.28
N THR A 251 -5.62 -6.61 -1.05
CA THR A 251 -4.94 -6.64 0.25
C THR A 251 -5.86 -6.18 1.38
N LEU A 252 -6.49 -5.00 1.23
CA LEU A 252 -7.38 -4.45 2.23
C LEU A 252 -8.58 -5.36 2.49
N LEU A 253 -9.24 -5.84 1.45
CA LEU A 253 -10.46 -6.64 1.55
C LEU A 253 -10.16 -8.01 2.18
N LEU A 254 -9.13 -8.71 1.70
CA LEU A 254 -8.76 -10.03 2.21
C LEU A 254 -8.24 -9.97 3.65
N GLU A 255 -7.45 -8.95 3.99
CA GLU A 255 -7.00 -8.73 5.36
C GLU A 255 -8.18 -8.38 6.27
N SER A 256 -9.10 -7.52 5.82
CA SER A 256 -10.29 -7.15 6.59
C SER A 256 -11.18 -8.35 6.87
N GLU A 257 -11.40 -9.19 5.86
CA GLU A 257 -12.14 -10.45 5.98
C GLU A 257 -11.49 -11.39 7.00
N ALA A 258 -10.16 -11.58 6.91
CA ALA A 258 -9.43 -12.46 7.83
C ALA A 258 -9.53 -11.98 9.29
N ARG A 259 -9.34 -10.68 9.53
CA ARG A 259 -9.44 -10.07 10.87
C ARG A 259 -10.83 -10.13 11.46
N ALA A 260 -11.84 -9.87 10.64
CA ALA A 260 -13.23 -9.94 11.07
C ALA A 260 -13.65 -11.37 11.42
N LYS A 261 -13.24 -12.33 10.59
CA LYS A 261 -13.42 -13.77 10.84
C LYS A 261 -12.73 -14.21 12.14
N GLU A 262 -11.48 -13.83 12.35
CA GLU A 262 -10.74 -14.15 13.58
C GLU A 262 -11.42 -13.56 14.83
N ALA A 263 -11.93 -12.34 14.73
CA ALA A 263 -12.66 -11.68 15.81
C ALA A 263 -14.09 -12.20 16.01
N GLY A 264 -14.60 -13.06 15.13
CA GLY A 264 -16.00 -13.52 15.14
C GLY A 264 -17.02 -12.39 14.95
N LYS A 265 -16.63 -11.30 14.28
CA LYS A 265 -17.44 -10.08 14.09
C LYS A 265 -17.56 -9.74 12.60
N GLN A 266 -18.54 -8.92 12.26
CA GLN A 266 -18.62 -8.28 10.95
C GLN A 266 -17.72 -7.03 10.92
N ALA A 267 -17.08 -6.75 9.78
CA ALA A 267 -16.19 -5.61 9.60
C ALA A 267 -16.95 -4.34 9.19
N PHE A 268 -16.53 -3.22 9.75
CA PHE A 268 -16.78 -1.89 9.20
C PHE A 268 -15.44 -1.33 8.72
N VAL A 269 -15.24 -1.27 7.40
CA VAL A 269 -13.98 -0.83 6.81
C VAL A 269 -14.08 0.64 6.39
N HIS A 270 -13.31 1.49 7.05
CA HIS A 270 -13.10 2.89 6.64
C HIS A 270 -12.02 2.95 5.57
N VAL A 271 -12.44 3.24 4.34
CA VAL A 271 -11.60 3.31 3.15
C VAL A 271 -11.19 4.76 2.92
N MET A 272 -9.89 5.01 2.99
CA MET A 272 -9.30 6.31 2.65
C MET A 272 -8.60 6.25 1.28
N GLY A 273 -8.67 7.35 0.54
CA GLY A 273 -8.01 7.47 -0.77
C GLY A 273 -6.48 7.36 -0.68
N ILE A 274 -5.91 6.33 -1.33
CA ILE A 274 -4.46 6.13 -1.45
C ILE A 274 -3.92 6.65 -2.81
N GLY A 275 -2.80 7.36 -2.79
CA GLY A 275 -2.27 8.03 -3.99
C GLY A 275 -3.14 9.17 -4.53
N LEU A 276 -4.20 9.55 -3.80
CA LEU A 276 -5.18 10.56 -4.20
C LEU A 276 -4.89 11.97 -3.62
N SER A 277 -3.78 12.16 -2.91
CA SER A 277 -3.39 13.48 -2.44
C SER A 277 -2.96 14.38 -3.61
N ARG A 278 -3.08 15.71 -3.45
CA ARG A 278 -2.61 16.69 -4.44
C ARG A 278 -1.14 16.48 -4.84
N LEU A 279 -0.33 15.97 -3.91
CA LEU A 279 1.09 15.62 -4.06
C LEU A 279 1.35 14.27 -4.77
N TRP A 280 0.31 13.49 -5.08
CA TRP A 280 0.42 12.14 -5.65
C TRP A 280 -0.46 11.92 -6.90
N LYS A 281 -1.53 12.72 -7.07
CA LYS A 281 -2.44 12.63 -8.23
C LYS A 281 -1.78 13.08 -9.54
N ALA A 282 -1.93 12.27 -10.59
CA ALA A 282 -1.57 12.63 -11.97
C ALA A 282 -2.72 13.33 -12.72
N THR A 283 -3.98 13.06 -12.37
CA THR A 283 -5.17 13.64 -13.03
C THR A 283 -6.33 13.75 -12.05
N ASP A 284 -7.29 14.64 -12.34
CA ASP A 284 -8.52 14.77 -11.55
C ASP A 284 -9.47 13.58 -11.75
N GLN A 285 -9.32 12.86 -12.88
CA GLN A 285 -10.06 11.61 -13.13
C GLN A 285 -9.58 10.43 -12.26
N GLN A 286 -8.45 10.55 -11.55
CA GLN A 286 -7.86 9.45 -10.79
C GLN A 286 -8.77 8.97 -9.67
N GLU A 287 -9.55 9.88 -9.08
CA GLU A 287 -10.55 9.56 -8.06
C GLU A 287 -11.69 8.69 -8.61
N LYS A 288 -12.12 8.95 -9.84
CA LYS A 288 -13.12 8.17 -10.56
C LYS A 288 -12.60 6.76 -10.87
N ILE A 289 -11.35 6.67 -11.31
CA ILE A 289 -10.68 5.40 -11.63
C ILE A 289 -10.50 4.57 -10.35
N PHE A 290 -10.16 5.21 -9.23
CA PHE A 290 -10.06 4.57 -7.92
C PHE A 290 -11.39 3.93 -7.52
N LEU A 291 -12.48 4.69 -7.49
CA LEU A 291 -13.79 4.18 -7.07
C LEU A 291 -14.28 3.06 -8.00
N LYS A 292 -14.10 3.25 -9.32
CA LYS A 292 -14.44 2.22 -10.31
C LYS A 292 -13.66 0.92 -10.08
N ALA A 293 -12.33 1.01 -9.89
CA ALA A 293 -11.50 -0.16 -9.59
C ALA A 293 -11.94 -0.85 -8.30
N PHE A 294 -12.22 -0.08 -7.24
CA PHE A 294 -12.60 -0.63 -5.94
C PHE A 294 -13.91 -1.43 -6.04
N ILE A 295 -14.95 -0.84 -6.66
CA ILE A 295 -16.24 -1.52 -6.85
C ILE A 295 -16.06 -2.81 -7.66
N GLN A 296 -15.29 -2.78 -8.74
CA GLN A 296 -15.00 -3.97 -9.56
C GLN A 296 -14.32 -5.08 -8.74
N ARG A 297 -13.38 -4.73 -7.85
CA ARG A 297 -12.71 -5.70 -6.98
C ARG A 297 -13.62 -6.24 -5.89
N VAL A 298 -14.47 -5.40 -5.30
CA VAL A 298 -15.49 -5.85 -4.34
C VAL A 298 -16.43 -6.85 -4.99
N GLN A 299 -16.97 -6.55 -6.18
CA GLN A 299 -17.84 -7.47 -6.92
C GLN A 299 -17.15 -8.79 -7.26
N TYR A 300 -15.87 -8.73 -7.66
CA TYR A 300 -15.08 -9.92 -7.98
C TYR A 300 -14.81 -10.81 -6.76
N LEU A 301 -14.46 -10.20 -5.62
CA LEU A 301 -14.15 -10.92 -4.39
C LEU A 301 -15.39 -11.24 -3.55
N LEU A 302 -16.57 -10.70 -3.89
CA LEU A 302 -17.81 -10.78 -3.15
C LEU A 302 -18.16 -12.20 -2.64
N PRO A 303 -17.97 -13.29 -3.41
CA PRO A 303 -18.26 -14.64 -2.91
C PRO A 303 -17.42 -15.06 -1.69
N LYS A 304 -16.25 -14.43 -1.51
CA LYS A 304 -15.26 -14.72 -0.46
C LYS A 304 -15.30 -13.73 0.71
N LEU A 305 -15.96 -12.59 0.53
CA LEU A 305 -16.11 -11.57 1.57
C LEU A 305 -17.41 -11.85 2.32
N GLN A 306 -17.37 -12.63 3.40
CA GLN A 306 -18.55 -13.01 4.20
C GLN A 306 -18.60 -12.28 5.55
N HIS A 307 -17.49 -11.66 5.95
CA HIS A 307 -17.33 -10.98 7.22
C HIS A 307 -17.15 -9.46 7.04
N ILE A 308 -17.45 -8.90 5.86
CA ILE A 308 -17.41 -7.45 5.61
C ILE A 308 -18.83 -6.92 5.40
N ASP A 309 -19.40 -6.30 6.42
CA ASP A 309 -20.76 -5.75 6.32
C ASP A 309 -20.79 -4.35 5.71
N VAL A 310 -19.76 -3.53 5.96
CA VAL A 310 -19.73 -2.12 5.54
C VAL A 310 -18.39 -1.69 4.96
N LEU A 311 -18.44 -1.00 3.82
CA LEU A 311 -17.34 -0.25 3.21
C LEU A 311 -17.67 1.24 3.19
N HIS A 312 -16.93 2.05 3.94
CA HIS A 312 -17.15 3.50 4.00
C HIS A 312 -16.02 4.26 3.32
N PHE A 313 -16.31 4.80 2.14
CA PHE A 313 -15.41 5.68 1.39
C PHE A 313 -15.50 7.09 1.95
N SER A 314 -14.42 7.55 2.57
CA SER A 314 -14.38 8.88 3.16
C SER A 314 -13.28 9.76 2.59
N MET A 315 -13.49 11.08 2.71
CA MET A 315 -12.60 12.13 2.19
C MET A 315 -12.45 12.15 0.66
N PHE A 316 -13.50 11.71 -0.04
CA PHE A 316 -13.67 11.89 -1.49
C PHE A 316 -14.39 13.22 -1.77
N HIS A 317 -14.08 13.85 -2.90
CA HIS A 317 -14.73 15.09 -3.36
C HIS A 317 -16.05 14.78 -4.06
N LEU A 318 -16.20 13.57 -4.59
CA LEU A 318 -17.42 13.10 -5.23
C LEU A 318 -18.46 12.74 -4.15
N GLY A 319 -19.67 13.30 -4.28
CA GLY A 319 -20.83 12.91 -3.45
C GLY A 319 -21.63 11.74 -4.03
N LYS A 320 -21.39 11.40 -5.30
CA LYS A 320 -21.97 10.26 -6.02
C LYS A 320 -21.00 9.83 -7.11
N TRP A 321 -20.87 8.52 -7.33
CA TRP A 321 -20.14 7.97 -8.47
C TRP A 321 -20.87 6.75 -9.02
N ASP A 322 -21.42 6.85 -10.23
CA ASP A 322 -22.24 5.78 -10.81
C ASP A 322 -23.43 5.41 -9.88
N GLU A 323 -23.59 4.13 -9.54
CA GLU A 323 -24.55 3.62 -8.56
C GLU A 323 -24.07 3.76 -7.10
N LEU A 324 -22.81 4.17 -6.87
CA LEU A 324 -22.28 4.38 -5.52
C LEU A 324 -22.79 5.69 -4.93
N THR A 325 -23.66 5.55 -3.94
CA THR A 325 -24.23 6.61 -3.11
C THR A 325 -24.17 6.19 -1.64
N ASP A 326 -24.57 7.09 -0.73
CA ASP A 326 -24.65 6.76 0.69
C ASP A 326 -25.75 5.70 0.92
N GLY A 327 -25.35 4.48 1.27
CA GLY A 327 -26.26 3.36 1.54
C GLY A 327 -26.47 2.38 0.38
N THR A 328 -25.69 2.48 -0.71
CA THR A 328 -25.72 1.49 -1.79
C THR A 328 -25.40 0.10 -1.24
N VAL A 329 -26.15 -0.93 -1.63
CA VAL A 329 -25.90 -2.31 -1.21
C VAL A 329 -25.50 -3.14 -2.43
N ILE A 330 -24.35 -3.81 -2.35
CA ILE A 330 -23.99 -4.85 -3.31
C ILE A 330 -24.54 -6.16 -2.77
N GLU A 331 -25.64 -6.62 -3.36
CA GLU A 331 -26.29 -7.86 -2.96
C GLU A 331 -25.40 -9.07 -3.24
N SER A 332 -25.40 -10.02 -2.30
CA SER A 332 -24.69 -11.28 -2.44
C SER A 332 -25.47 -12.40 -1.76
N PRO A 333 -25.88 -13.44 -2.51
CA PRO A 333 -26.55 -14.60 -1.94
C PRO A 333 -25.71 -15.35 -0.90
N THR A 334 -24.38 -15.24 -0.98
CA THR A 334 -23.44 -15.93 -0.08
C THR A 334 -23.12 -15.12 1.18
N HIS A 335 -23.54 -13.86 1.27
CA HIS A 335 -23.20 -12.99 2.38
C HIS A 335 -24.25 -13.11 3.51
N PRO A 336 -23.84 -13.30 4.79
CA PRO A 336 -24.78 -13.44 5.92
C PRO A 336 -25.79 -12.30 6.06
N SER A 337 -25.37 -11.05 5.77
CA SER A 337 -26.23 -9.85 5.77
C SER A 337 -26.98 -9.59 4.45
N GLY A 338 -26.95 -10.51 3.47
CA GLY A 338 -27.54 -10.33 2.13
C GLY A 338 -26.70 -9.47 1.18
N GLY A 339 -25.60 -8.87 1.63
CA GLY A 339 -24.71 -8.07 0.80
C GLY A 339 -23.78 -7.17 1.62
N ILE A 340 -22.99 -6.36 0.91
CA ILE A 340 -22.07 -5.38 1.50
C ILE A 340 -22.65 -3.97 1.32
N LYS A 341 -22.78 -3.22 2.42
CA LYS A 341 -23.26 -1.83 2.39
C LYS A 341 -22.10 -0.89 2.11
N MET A 342 -22.29 0.04 1.20
CA MET A 342 -21.30 1.01 0.80
C MET A 342 -21.80 2.43 1.10
N PHE A 343 -20.92 3.26 1.64
CA PHE A 343 -21.19 4.65 1.95
C PHE A 343 -20.15 5.55 1.28
N LEU A 344 -20.58 6.67 0.71
CA LEU A 344 -19.71 7.70 0.15
C LEU A 344 -20.01 9.02 0.87
N SER A 345 -19.39 9.22 2.02
CA SER A 345 -19.67 10.38 2.87
C SER A 345 -18.50 10.74 3.79
N LYS A 346 -18.52 11.97 4.32
CA LYS A 346 -17.49 12.44 5.25
C LYS A 346 -17.70 11.80 6.62
N ARG A 347 -16.68 11.13 7.14
CA ARG A 347 -16.62 10.54 8.48
C ARG A 347 -15.18 10.50 8.95
N ASN A 348 -14.97 10.80 10.22
CA ASN A 348 -13.64 10.67 10.80
C ASN A 348 -13.31 9.18 11.03
N PRO A 349 -12.04 8.74 10.86
CA PRO A 349 -11.67 7.33 10.90
C PRO A 349 -12.14 6.57 12.14
N SER A 350 -11.99 7.17 13.32
CA SER A 350 -12.26 6.54 14.62
C SER A 350 -13.60 6.94 15.24
N GLU A 351 -14.51 7.54 14.47
CA GLU A 351 -15.82 7.96 14.97
C GLU A 351 -16.67 6.78 15.46
N ASN A 352 -17.37 6.93 16.58
CA ASN A 352 -18.09 5.80 17.18
C ASN A 352 -19.15 5.19 16.23
N LEU A 353 -19.13 3.87 16.07
CA LEU A 353 -20.00 3.11 15.17
C LEU A 353 -21.43 2.99 15.67
N LYS A 354 -21.68 3.11 16.99
CA LYS A 354 -23.04 3.07 17.56
C LYS A 354 -23.91 4.19 17.00
N THR A 355 -23.32 5.34 16.68
CA THR A 355 -24.02 6.50 16.11
C THR A 355 -24.74 6.18 14.79
N ARG A 356 -24.29 5.16 14.06
CA ARG A 356 -24.88 4.70 12.80
C ARG A 356 -25.50 3.30 12.89
N GLY A 357 -25.74 2.78 14.10
CA GLY A 357 -26.29 1.43 14.28
C GLY A 357 -25.29 0.30 13.97
N PHE A 358 -24.00 0.61 13.90
CA PHE A 358 -22.94 -0.34 13.53
C PHE A 358 -22.13 -0.91 14.71
N GLY A 359 -22.55 -0.63 15.95
CA GLY A 359 -21.72 -0.76 17.17
C GLY A 359 -21.19 -2.14 17.57
N ASN A 360 -21.62 -3.26 16.96
CA ASN A 360 -21.07 -4.60 17.22
C ASN A 360 -20.04 -5.07 16.17
N ARG A 361 -19.61 -4.15 15.29
CA ARG A 361 -18.70 -4.47 14.18
C ARG A 361 -17.26 -4.13 14.54
N LEU A 362 -16.32 -4.86 13.95
CA LEU A 362 -14.90 -4.56 14.03
C LEU A 362 -14.59 -3.35 13.14
N LEU A 363 -14.16 -2.25 13.74
CA LEU A 363 -13.70 -1.08 12.98
C LEU A 363 -12.32 -1.36 12.39
N ILE A 364 -12.21 -1.27 11.07
CA ILE A 364 -10.96 -1.38 10.33
C ILE A 364 -10.70 -0.06 9.61
N VAL A 365 -9.57 0.57 9.89
CA VAL A 365 -9.20 1.88 9.36
C VAL A 365 -8.02 1.73 8.42
N SER A 366 -8.22 2.06 7.14
CA SER A 366 -7.12 2.18 6.19
C SER A 366 -6.49 3.57 6.23
N TYR A 367 -5.17 3.65 6.09
CA TYR A 367 -4.47 4.92 5.88
C TYR A 367 -3.49 4.85 4.72
N ALA A 368 -3.22 6.02 4.11
CA ALA A 368 -2.25 6.12 3.03
C ALA A 368 -0.84 6.13 3.63
N SER A 369 -0.13 5.03 3.46
CA SER A 369 1.29 4.88 3.81
C SER A 369 2.17 5.11 2.58
N ASP A 370 3.47 5.24 2.78
CA ASP A 370 4.45 5.52 1.72
C ASP A 370 5.51 4.40 1.68
N GLY A 371 5.91 3.98 0.47
CA GLY A 371 6.85 2.87 0.31
C GLY A 371 8.22 3.13 0.96
N ASN A 372 8.71 4.38 0.92
CA ASN A 372 10.03 4.74 1.45
C ASN A 372 10.00 5.50 2.78
N ALA A 373 8.90 5.46 3.52
CA ALA A 373 8.81 6.13 4.82
C ALA A 373 8.37 5.16 5.93
N LEU A 374 8.79 5.47 7.16
CA LEU A 374 8.23 4.84 8.36
C LEU A 374 6.76 5.28 8.57
N PRO A 375 5.96 4.48 9.28
CA PRO A 375 4.61 4.87 9.68
C PRO A 375 4.59 6.25 10.33
N GLY A 376 3.70 7.12 9.85
CA GLY A 376 3.60 8.51 10.26
C GLY A 376 4.24 9.51 9.30
N ASN A 377 5.27 9.11 8.54
CA ASN A 377 6.01 9.95 7.57
C ASN A 377 6.23 11.40 8.04
N GLU A 378 5.38 12.34 7.63
CA GLU A 378 5.47 13.76 8.01
C GLU A 378 5.43 14.01 9.53
N PHE A 379 4.90 13.05 10.31
CA PHE A 379 4.98 12.99 11.77
C PHE A 379 6.43 13.22 12.26
N TRP A 380 7.39 12.50 11.68
CA TRP A 380 8.80 12.52 12.09
C TRP A 380 9.50 13.85 11.78
N MET A 381 8.93 14.62 10.86
CA MET A 381 9.40 15.96 10.49
C MET A 381 8.73 17.08 11.29
N GLY A 382 7.81 16.75 12.20
CA GLY A 382 7.06 17.75 12.96
C GLY A 382 5.92 18.41 12.15
N CYS A 383 5.49 17.80 11.05
CA CYS A 383 4.42 18.32 10.19
C CYS A 383 3.11 17.57 10.48
N PHE A 384 2.14 18.24 11.12
CA PHE A 384 1.01 17.55 11.78
C PHE A 384 -0.32 17.60 11.02
N ASN A 385 -0.50 18.53 10.08
CA ASN A 385 -1.78 18.78 9.41
C ASN A 385 -1.73 18.53 7.90
N THR A 386 -0.75 17.76 7.42
CA THR A 386 -0.43 17.68 5.99
C THR A 386 -0.93 16.42 5.30
N SER A 387 -1.03 15.29 6.01
CA SER A 387 -1.33 13.99 5.41
C SER A 387 -2.17 13.09 6.31
N SER A 388 -2.78 12.08 5.70
CA SER A 388 -3.43 10.98 6.42
C SER A 388 -2.46 10.14 7.24
N ASN A 389 -1.23 9.97 6.76
CA ASN A 389 -0.18 9.22 7.45
C ASN A 389 0.15 9.88 8.80
N ALA A 390 0.36 11.20 8.78
CA ALA A 390 0.59 11.98 10.00
C ALA A 390 -0.64 11.97 10.93
N SER A 391 -1.85 12.16 10.41
CA SER A 391 -3.05 12.13 11.27
C SER A 391 -3.24 10.79 11.95
N THR A 392 -3.01 9.68 11.25
CA THR A 392 -3.10 8.33 11.82
C THR A 392 -2.04 8.11 12.90
N ALA A 393 -0.81 8.58 12.69
CA ALA A 393 0.26 8.50 13.69
C ALA A 393 -0.08 9.20 15.01
N TRP A 394 -0.84 10.29 14.99
CA TRP A 394 -1.26 10.99 16.23
C TRP A 394 -2.59 10.49 16.81
N SER A 395 -3.42 9.82 16.01
CA SER A 395 -4.71 9.29 16.47
C SER A 395 -4.63 7.84 16.93
N THR A 396 -3.52 7.17 16.69
CA THR A 396 -3.32 5.72 16.91
C THR A 396 -1.91 5.46 17.44
N LEU A 397 -1.55 4.19 17.64
CA LEU A 397 -0.23 3.76 18.10
C LEU A 397 0.68 3.24 16.98
N VAL A 398 0.34 3.49 15.70
CA VAL A 398 1.07 2.92 14.55
C VAL A 398 2.54 3.31 14.46
N THR A 399 2.97 4.43 15.06
CA THR A 399 4.38 4.86 15.04
C THR A 399 5.30 3.96 15.84
N GLU A 400 4.75 3.26 16.83
CA GLU A 400 5.44 2.24 17.63
C GLU A 400 5.13 0.86 17.04
N ILE A 401 3.83 0.59 16.83
CA ILE A 401 3.32 -0.74 16.52
C ILE A 401 3.70 -1.21 15.11
N HIS A 402 3.65 -0.33 14.10
CA HIS A 402 4.01 -0.68 12.71
C HIS A 402 5.50 -0.43 12.41
N ASN A 403 6.30 -0.01 13.40
CA ASN A 403 7.67 0.42 13.17
C ASN A 403 8.65 -0.76 13.35
N PRO A 404 9.36 -1.19 12.29
CA PRO A 404 10.25 -2.35 12.34
C PRO A 404 11.50 -2.13 13.20
N HIS A 405 11.81 -0.88 13.60
CA HIS A 405 12.92 -0.59 14.52
C HIS A 405 12.51 -0.66 15.99
N ILE A 406 11.22 -0.64 16.28
CA ILE A 406 10.66 -0.70 17.63
C ILE A 406 10.05 -2.09 17.85
N ASN A 407 9.08 -2.45 17.01
CA ASN A 407 8.41 -3.74 17.05
C ASN A 407 9.14 -4.78 16.18
N THR A 408 10.34 -5.16 16.62
CA THR A 408 11.21 -6.09 15.89
C THR A 408 10.70 -7.53 15.87
N GLU A 409 9.94 -7.94 16.88
CA GLU A 409 9.40 -9.29 17.01
C GLU A 409 8.29 -9.60 16.01
N TRP A 410 7.47 -8.60 15.67
CA TRP A 410 6.30 -8.79 14.81
C TRP A 410 6.41 -8.14 13.44
N VAL A 411 7.00 -6.95 13.35
CA VAL A 411 7.18 -6.24 12.09
C VAL A 411 8.54 -6.60 11.49
N ASN A 412 8.62 -7.83 11.00
CA ASN A 412 9.81 -8.34 10.34
C ASN A 412 9.45 -9.19 9.11
N GLY A 413 10.46 -9.45 8.30
CA GLY A 413 10.31 -10.23 7.08
C GLY A 413 10.00 -11.72 7.30
N ASP A 414 10.28 -12.26 8.49
CA ASP A 414 9.98 -13.66 8.80
C ASP A 414 8.49 -13.87 9.07
N ASN A 415 7.80 -12.87 9.65
CA ASN A 415 6.33 -12.85 9.83
C ASN A 415 5.58 -12.38 8.57
N LEU A 416 6.15 -12.60 7.39
CA LEU A 416 5.52 -12.25 6.14
C LEU A 416 4.30 -13.14 5.88
N HIS A 417 3.20 -12.50 5.50
CA HIS A 417 1.98 -13.15 5.06
C HIS A 417 1.64 -12.74 3.63
N ILE A 418 0.98 -13.63 2.91
CA ILE A 418 0.56 -13.41 1.53
C ILE A 418 -0.97 -13.41 1.50
N ALA A 419 -1.55 -12.33 0.97
CA ALA A 419 -2.96 -12.30 0.64
C ALA A 419 -3.15 -12.86 -0.76
N THR A 420 -3.97 -13.90 -0.85
CA THR A 420 -4.34 -14.52 -2.12
C THR A 420 -5.84 -14.71 -2.20
N GLU A 421 -6.34 -14.66 -3.43
CA GLU A 421 -7.73 -14.96 -3.68
C GLU A 421 -8.11 -16.39 -3.26
N GLU A 422 -7.22 -17.36 -3.50
CA GLU A 422 -7.49 -18.79 -3.31
C GLU A 422 -7.47 -19.21 -1.84
N TYR A 423 -6.52 -18.69 -1.06
CA TYR A 423 -6.30 -19.14 0.31
C TYR A 423 -6.54 -18.06 1.38
N GLY A 424 -6.95 -16.86 0.98
CA GLY A 424 -7.03 -15.71 1.88
C GLY A 424 -5.63 -15.25 2.31
N VAL A 425 -5.51 -14.81 3.55
CA VAL A 425 -4.25 -14.38 4.17
C VAL A 425 -3.61 -15.57 4.88
N MET A 426 -2.34 -15.84 4.57
CA MET A 426 -1.59 -16.93 5.22
C MET A 426 -0.09 -16.64 5.28
N HIS A 427 0.60 -17.33 6.16
CA HIS A 427 2.04 -17.17 6.33
C HIS A 427 2.82 -17.64 5.09
N ILE A 428 3.94 -16.98 4.77
CA ILE A 428 4.75 -17.28 3.57
C ILE A 428 5.19 -18.75 3.51
N SER A 429 5.52 -19.36 4.66
CA SER A 429 5.91 -20.77 4.71
C SER A 429 4.78 -21.72 4.33
N GLU A 430 3.54 -21.40 4.73
CA GLU A 430 2.36 -22.20 4.39
C GLU A 430 2.01 -22.03 2.91
N TYR A 431 2.09 -20.80 2.41
CA TYR A 431 1.89 -20.49 1.01
C TYR A 431 2.91 -21.24 0.12
N ALA A 432 4.19 -21.22 0.49
CA ALA A 432 5.24 -21.94 -0.23
C ALA A 432 4.97 -23.45 -0.25
N LYS A 433 4.59 -24.06 0.89
CA LYS A 433 4.22 -25.48 0.96
C LYS A 433 3.06 -25.81 0.03
N LYS A 434 1.98 -25.01 0.03
CA LYS A 434 0.83 -25.23 -0.85
C LYS A 434 1.19 -25.08 -2.32
N LYS A 435 2.02 -24.11 -2.69
CA LYS A 435 2.48 -23.95 -4.08
C LYS A 435 3.36 -25.09 -4.54
N LEU A 436 4.24 -25.62 -3.70
CA LEU A 436 5.09 -26.76 -4.03
C LEU A 436 4.33 -28.09 -4.13
N LEU A 437 3.16 -28.21 -3.49
CA LEU A 437 2.29 -29.40 -3.61
C LEU A 437 1.39 -29.37 -4.86
N HIS A 438 1.29 -28.23 -5.55
CA HIS A 438 0.49 -28.03 -6.76
C HIS A 438 1.34 -27.84 -8.04
N VAL A 439 2.65 -28.07 -7.94
CA VAL A 439 3.61 -28.26 -9.05
C VAL A 439 3.96 -29.73 -9.08
#